data_AF-A0A7Y3E6G6-F1
#
_entry.id   AF-A0A7Y3E6G6-F1
#
_cell.length_a   1.000
_cell.length_b   1.000
_cell.length_c   1.000
_cell.angle_alpha   90.00
_cell.angle_beta   90.00
_cell.angle_gamma   90.00
#
_symmetry.space_group_name_H-M   'P 1'
#
loop_
_entity.id
_entity.type
_entity.pdbx_description
1 polymer ?
#
loop_
_entity_poly.entity_id
_entity_poly.type
_entity_poly.pdbx_seq_one_letter_code
_entity_poly.pdbx_strand_id
1 'polypeptide(L)'
;MAESIAQQVSGETTAWLVGRNVVVIDVASSPLYRADPLELETMATDIAKQTIAFSTAPLESIAITFHEGAVSADPGKTREYIFLVMENRPVLQPYLDYDATGPLTHYEVQAAFDRLGESLPEEQRGCVLKEMEMRAGAAGDPETLDPMSLEFLSAESWDDLGAFNRRIILAQAITARALFVCASKRKAEVTP
;
A
#
# COMPACT_ATOMS: atom_id res chain seq x y z
N MET A 1 -6.98 -18.46 -15.27
CA MET A 1 -6.24 -17.38 -14.56
C MET A 1 -4.81 -17.82 -14.28
N ALA A 2 -4.55 -18.75 -13.34
CA ALA A 2 -3.19 -19.17 -12.97
C ALA A 2 -2.33 -19.66 -14.16
N GLU A 3 -2.87 -20.48 -15.07
CA GLU A 3 -2.16 -20.91 -16.29
C GLU A 3 -1.78 -19.76 -17.23
N SER A 4 -2.64 -18.75 -17.36
CA SER A 4 -2.38 -17.55 -18.18
C SER A 4 -1.27 -16.70 -17.57
N ILE A 5 -1.26 -16.56 -16.25
CA ILE A 5 -0.23 -15.83 -15.52
C ILE A 5 1.10 -16.60 -15.62
N ALA A 6 1.08 -17.93 -15.44
CA ALA A 6 2.27 -18.78 -15.52
C ALA A 6 2.99 -18.67 -16.88
N GLN A 7 2.25 -18.54 -17.98
CA GLN A 7 2.81 -18.31 -19.31
C GLN A 7 3.53 -16.95 -19.43
N GLN A 8 3.05 -15.93 -18.72
CA GLN A 8 3.63 -14.60 -18.73
C GLN A 8 4.88 -14.49 -17.84
N VAL A 9 4.87 -15.13 -16.66
CA VAL A 9 5.94 -14.99 -15.65
C VAL A 9 6.99 -16.09 -15.70
N SER A 10 6.80 -17.14 -16.50
CA SER A 10 7.71 -18.29 -16.61
C SER A 10 8.09 -18.88 -15.25
N GLY A 11 7.09 -19.24 -14.44
CA GLY A 11 7.24 -19.82 -13.10
C GLY A 11 6.00 -20.59 -12.66
N GLU A 12 6.12 -21.35 -11.58
CA GLU A 12 4.96 -22.03 -10.97
C GLU A 12 4.05 -20.98 -10.36
N THR A 13 2.85 -20.83 -10.93
CA THR A 13 1.86 -19.86 -10.45
C THR A 13 0.69 -20.57 -9.81
N THR A 14 0.39 -20.20 -8.58
CA THR A 14 -0.81 -20.61 -7.87
C THR A 14 -1.64 -19.37 -7.56
N ALA A 15 -2.94 -19.42 -7.81
CA ALA A 15 -3.86 -18.32 -7.52
C ALA A 15 -5.11 -18.85 -6.84
N TRP A 16 -5.51 -18.23 -5.74
CA TRP A 16 -6.71 -18.62 -4.99
C TRP A 16 -7.48 -17.40 -4.49
N LEU A 17 -8.79 -17.60 -4.30
CA LEU A 17 -9.70 -16.60 -3.78
C LEU A 17 -9.83 -16.78 -2.26
N VAL A 18 -9.54 -15.72 -1.51
CA VAL A 18 -9.68 -15.62 -0.05
C VAL A 18 -10.85 -14.68 0.25
N GLY A 19 -11.69 -15.01 1.23
CA GLY A 19 -12.70 -14.08 1.72
C GLY A 19 -13.76 -13.62 0.69
N ARG A 20 -13.85 -14.31 -0.47
CA ARG A 20 -14.80 -14.08 -1.59
C ARG A 20 -14.43 -12.94 -2.56
N ASN A 21 -13.53 -12.04 -2.20
CA ASN A 21 -13.20 -10.82 -2.93
C ASN A 21 -11.70 -10.45 -2.89
N VAL A 22 -10.87 -11.26 -2.25
CA VAL A 22 -9.40 -11.10 -2.23
C VAL A 22 -8.78 -12.20 -3.06
N VAL A 23 -7.88 -11.86 -3.98
CA VAL A 23 -7.10 -12.86 -4.73
C VAL A 23 -5.67 -12.85 -4.23
N VAL A 24 -5.13 -14.03 -3.95
CA VAL A 24 -3.71 -14.19 -3.62
C VAL A 24 -3.06 -15.01 -4.73
N ILE A 25 -1.91 -14.55 -5.20
CA ILE A 25 -1.16 -15.12 -6.30
C ILE A 25 0.28 -15.32 -5.84
N ASP A 26 0.72 -16.57 -5.80
CA ASP A 26 2.12 -16.92 -5.60
C ASP A 26 2.75 -17.25 -6.95
N VAL A 27 3.92 -16.67 -7.20
CA VAL A 27 4.79 -16.96 -8.34
C VAL A 27 6.11 -17.51 -7.80
N ALA A 28 6.27 -18.82 -7.88
CA ALA A 28 7.44 -19.53 -7.42
C ALA A 28 8.41 -19.84 -8.56
N SER A 29 9.71 -19.89 -8.23
CA SER A 29 10.81 -20.27 -9.12
C SER A 29 10.88 -19.47 -10.44
N SER A 30 10.33 -18.26 -10.47
CA SER A 30 10.42 -17.38 -11.65
C SER A 30 11.77 -16.66 -11.68
N PRO A 31 12.42 -16.53 -12.86
CA PRO A 31 13.63 -15.72 -12.99
C PRO A 31 13.37 -14.23 -12.66
N LEU A 32 12.11 -13.80 -12.68
CA LEU A 32 11.71 -12.42 -12.39
C LEU A 32 11.98 -12.00 -10.95
N TYR A 33 12.09 -12.93 -9.98
CA TYR A 33 12.45 -12.56 -8.61
C TYR A 33 13.76 -11.76 -8.52
N ARG A 34 14.70 -12.02 -9.45
CA ARG A 34 16.00 -11.33 -9.53
C ARG A 34 15.99 -10.12 -10.48
N ALA A 35 14.86 -9.81 -11.10
CA ALA A 35 14.73 -8.66 -11.97
C ALA A 35 14.76 -7.35 -11.17
N ASP A 36 14.88 -6.24 -11.88
CA ASP A 36 14.80 -4.92 -11.28
C ASP A 36 13.43 -4.71 -10.58
N PRO A 37 13.38 -4.04 -9.42
CA PRO A 37 12.12 -3.78 -8.73
C PRO A 37 11.03 -3.13 -9.61
N LEU A 38 11.40 -2.23 -10.52
CA LEU A 38 10.45 -1.59 -11.44
C LEU A 38 9.88 -2.57 -12.47
N GLU A 39 10.68 -3.54 -12.90
CA GLU A 39 10.26 -4.60 -13.81
C GLU A 39 9.28 -5.57 -13.11
N LEU A 40 9.57 -5.93 -11.86
CA LEU A 40 8.68 -6.72 -11.03
C LEU A 40 7.35 -6.00 -10.72
N GLU A 41 7.41 -4.71 -10.42
CA GLU A 41 6.20 -3.90 -10.19
C GLU A 41 5.32 -3.82 -11.44
N THR A 42 5.94 -3.58 -12.59
CA THR A 42 5.24 -3.56 -13.89
C THR A 42 4.56 -4.90 -14.14
N MET A 43 5.27 -6.00 -13.89
CA MET A 43 4.72 -7.33 -14.03
C MET A 43 3.56 -7.58 -13.06
N ALA A 44 3.72 -7.25 -11.79
CA ALA A 44 2.69 -7.39 -10.76
C ALA A 44 1.43 -6.59 -11.14
N THR A 45 1.60 -5.38 -11.67
CA THR A 45 0.51 -4.53 -12.12
C THR A 45 -0.26 -5.17 -13.28
N ASP A 46 0.43 -5.79 -14.24
CA ASP A 46 -0.22 -6.45 -15.37
C ASP A 46 -0.93 -7.73 -14.95
N ILE A 47 -0.37 -8.50 -14.02
CA ILE A 47 -1.05 -9.65 -13.40
C ILE A 47 -2.32 -9.20 -12.67
N ALA A 48 -2.26 -8.09 -11.92
CA ALA A 48 -3.40 -7.55 -11.20
C ALA A 48 -4.52 -7.10 -12.17
N LYS A 49 -4.17 -6.41 -13.27
CA LYS A 49 -5.13 -6.03 -14.33
C LYS A 49 -5.82 -7.25 -14.93
N GLN A 50 -5.05 -8.29 -15.27
CA GLN A 50 -5.60 -9.54 -15.81
C GLN A 50 -6.52 -10.22 -14.79
N THR A 51 -6.11 -10.27 -13.53
CA THR A 51 -6.89 -10.86 -12.45
C THR A 51 -8.25 -10.20 -12.29
N ILE A 52 -8.30 -8.86 -12.35
CA ILE A 52 -9.57 -8.10 -12.37
C ILE A 52 -10.41 -8.47 -13.60
N ALA A 53 -9.79 -8.55 -14.78
CA ALA A 53 -10.51 -8.88 -16.02
C ALA A 53 -11.06 -10.31 -16.03
N PHE A 54 -10.40 -11.26 -15.36
CA PHE A 54 -10.85 -12.65 -15.23
C PHE A 54 -11.88 -12.86 -14.11
N SER A 55 -11.92 -11.96 -13.11
CA SER A 55 -12.83 -12.12 -11.99
C SER A 55 -14.27 -11.79 -12.38
N THR A 56 -15.18 -12.70 -12.05
CA THR A 56 -16.62 -12.47 -12.20
C THR A 56 -17.23 -11.76 -11.00
N ALA A 57 -16.47 -11.59 -9.91
CA ALA A 57 -16.88 -10.91 -8.68
C ALA A 57 -16.08 -9.61 -8.51
N PRO A 58 -16.67 -8.56 -7.89
CA PRO A 58 -15.93 -7.36 -7.53
C PRO A 58 -14.85 -7.75 -6.52
N LEU A 59 -13.59 -7.53 -6.91
CA LEU A 59 -12.45 -7.74 -6.04
C LEU A 59 -12.25 -6.49 -5.18
N GLU A 60 -11.78 -6.70 -3.94
CA GLU A 60 -11.36 -5.62 -3.04
C GLU A 60 -9.84 -5.46 -3.08
N SER A 61 -9.10 -6.57 -3.14
CA SER A 61 -7.65 -6.55 -3.19
C SER A 61 -7.05 -7.76 -3.88
N ILE A 62 -5.80 -7.59 -4.34
CA ILE A 62 -5.00 -8.63 -4.96
C ILE A 62 -3.62 -8.57 -4.33
N ALA A 63 -3.16 -9.67 -3.73
CA ALA A 63 -1.79 -9.83 -3.26
C ALA A 63 -1.02 -10.74 -4.24
N ILE A 64 0.16 -10.31 -4.65
CA ILE A 64 1.02 -11.02 -5.58
C ILE A 64 2.39 -11.16 -4.96
N THR A 65 2.86 -12.39 -4.77
CA THR A 65 4.14 -12.67 -4.12
C THR A 65 5.05 -13.45 -5.04
N PHE A 66 6.21 -12.88 -5.35
CA PHE A 66 7.29 -13.56 -6.08
C PHE A 66 8.26 -14.19 -5.09
N HIS A 67 8.55 -15.48 -5.26
CA HIS A 67 9.48 -16.24 -4.42
C HIS A 67 10.78 -16.52 -5.17
N GLU A 68 11.93 -16.44 -4.49
CA GLU A 68 13.23 -16.78 -5.10
C GLU A 68 13.30 -18.24 -5.60
N GLY A 69 12.59 -19.13 -4.90
CA GLY A 69 12.54 -20.56 -5.20
C GLY A 69 11.14 -21.11 -4.97
N ALA A 70 11.03 -22.20 -4.20
CA ALA A 70 9.74 -22.70 -3.75
C ALA A 70 9.03 -21.68 -2.84
N VAL A 71 7.70 -21.76 -2.77
CA VAL A 71 6.88 -20.94 -1.88
C VAL A 71 7.41 -21.03 -0.45
N SER A 72 7.69 -19.87 0.14
CA SER A 72 8.32 -19.73 1.45
C SER A 72 7.67 -18.59 2.23
N ALA A 73 7.64 -18.71 3.56
CA ALA A 73 7.24 -17.63 4.47
C ALA A 73 8.43 -16.75 4.91
N ASP A 74 9.63 -16.98 4.35
CA ASP A 74 10.84 -16.23 4.65
C ASP A 74 10.80 -14.86 3.95
N PRO A 75 10.68 -13.74 4.70
CA PRO A 75 10.53 -12.41 4.13
C PRO A 75 11.75 -11.99 3.29
N GLY A 76 12.94 -12.55 3.56
CA GLY A 76 14.15 -12.28 2.77
C GLY A 76 14.17 -12.95 1.40
N LYS A 77 13.18 -13.81 1.10
CA LYS A 77 13.07 -14.59 -0.14
C LYS A 77 11.78 -14.32 -0.90
N THR A 78 11.06 -13.28 -0.51
CA THR A 78 9.76 -12.92 -1.07
C THR A 78 9.73 -11.46 -1.49
N ARG A 79 9.07 -11.17 -2.61
CA ARG A 79 8.69 -9.81 -3.01
C ARG A 79 7.18 -9.78 -3.18
N GLU A 80 6.50 -9.15 -2.24
CA GLU A 80 5.04 -9.03 -2.23
C GLU A 80 4.61 -7.68 -2.80
N TYR A 81 3.54 -7.68 -3.57
CA TYR A 81 2.87 -6.49 -4.11
C TYR A 81 1.39 -6.59 -3.80
N ILE A 82 0.84 -5.57 -3.14
CA ILE A 82 -0.57 -5.53 -2.77
C ILE A 82 -1.26 -4.44 -3.58
N PHE A 83 -2.32 -4.81 -4.28
CA PHE A 83 -3.17 -3.91 -5.03
C PHE A 83 -4.52 -3.79 -4.34
N LEU A 84 -5.00 -2.57 -4.15
CA LEU A 84 -6.42 -2.30 -3.89
C LEU A 84 -7.14 -2.18 -5.23
N VAL A 85 -8.32 -2.79 -5.33
CA VAL A 85 -9.13 -2.70 -6.55
C VAL A 85 -10.12 -1.56 -6.38
N MET A 86 -9.88 -0.45 -7.09
CA MET A 86 -10.75 0.73 -7.09
C MET A 86 -11.26 0.97 -8.50
N GLU A 87 -12.58 1.03 -8.66
CA GLU A 87 -13.21 1.29 -9.96
C GLU A 87 -12.73 0.32 -11.07
N ASN A 88 -12.58 -0.98 -10.73
CA ASN A 88 -12.03 -2.01 -11.61
C ASN A 88 -10.60 -1.74 -12.11
N ARG A 89 -9.83 -0.93 -11.38
CA ARG A 89 -8.41 -0.69 -11.66
C ARG A 89 -7.57 -1.15 -10.47
N PRO A 90 -6.45 -1.83 -10.71
CA PRO A 90 -5.53 -2.17 -9.66
C PRO A 90 -4.75 -0.90 -9.29
N VAL A 91 -4.91 -0.46 -8.06
CA VAL A 91 -4.12 0.60 -7.47
C VAL A 91 -3.09 -0.09 -6.62
N LEU A 92 -1.86 -0.16 -7.13
CA LEU A 92 -0.73 -0.64 -6.35
C LEU A 92 -0.69 0.19 -5.08
N GLN A 93 -0.61 -0.45 -3.93
CA GLN A 93 -0.29 0.27 -2.70
C GLN A 93 1.13 0.79 -2.89
N PRO A 94 1.32 2.10 -3.13
CA PRO A 94 2.64 2.56 -3.50
C PRO A 94 3.47 2.56 -2.23
N TYR A 95 4.72 2.11 -2.39
CA TYR A 95 5.81 2.24 -1.44
C TYR A 95 5.84 1.21 -0.32
N LEU A 96 6.15 -0.01 -0.73
CA LEU A 96 6.90 -0.93 0.10
C LEU A 96 8.32 -0.37 0.22
N ASP A 97 8.60 0.35 1.30
CA ASP A 97 9.92 0.18 1.89
C ASP A 97 10.01 -1.30 2.27
N TYR A 98 10.74 -2.08 1.47
CA TYR A 98 10.86 -3.54 1.68
C TYR A 98 11.53 -3.87 3.01
N ASP A 99 12.36 -2.96 3.51
CA ASP A 99 12.97 -3.08 4.83
C ASP A 99 12.03 -2.50 5.90
N ALA A 100 11.04 -1.69 5.49
CA ALA A 100 10.03 -1.01 6.31
C ALA A 100 10.62 -0.13 7.43
N THR A 101 11.87 0.29 7.28
CA THR A 101 12.67 1.00 8.30
C THR A 101 12.65 2.52 8.13
N GLY A 102 12.73 3.24 9.24
CA GLY A 102 12.76 4.70 9.24
C GLY A 102 11.39 5.34 8.96
N PRO A 103 11.33 6.68 8.88
CA PRO A 103 10.07 7.41 8.72
C PRO A 103 9.33 7.05 7.42
N LEU A 104 8.05 7.42 7.35
CA LEU A 104 7.34 7.42 6.06
C LEU A 104 8.09 8.31 5.08
N THR A 105 8.41 7.74 3.92
CA THR A 105 9.08 8.42 2.83
C THR A 105 8.17 9.49 2.22
N HIS A 106 8.77 10.50 1.59
CA HIS A 106 8.02 11.51 0.82
C HIS A 106 7.07 10.85 -0.19
N TYR A 107 7.54 9.78 -0.78
CA TYR A 107 6.80 8.91 -1.66
C TYR A 107 5.54 8.31 -1.01
N GLU A 108 5.67 7.62 0.14
CA GLU A 108 4.51 7.10 0.90
C GLU A 108 3.47 8.17 1.22
N VAL A 109 3.96 9.35 1.59
CA VAL A 109 3.12 10.52 1.85
C VAL A 109 2.41 10.99 0.58
N GLN A 110 3.13 11.10 -0.53
CA GLN A 110 2.59 11.52 -1.82
C GLN A 110 1.53 10.53 -2.32
N ALA A 111 1.74 9.22 -2.17
CA ALA A 111 0.73 8.23 -2.52
C ALA A 111 -0.51 8.31 -1.64
N ALA A 112 -0.34 8.46 -0.33
CA ALA A 112 -1.47 8.65 0.57
C ALA A 112 -2.25 9.92 0.21
N PHE A 113 -1.55 10.97 -0.22
CA PHE A 113 -2.15 12.21 -0.70
C PHE A 113 -2.86 12.04 -2.05
N ASP A 114 -2.26 11.35 -3.02
CA ASP A 114 -2.85 11.13 -4.34
C ASP A 114 -4.14 10.28 -4.26
N ARG A 115 -4.25 9.38 -3.26
CA ARG A 115 -5.49 8.65 -2.94
C ARG A 115 -6.65 9.54 -2.50
N LEU A 116 -6.38 10.76 -2.03
CA LEU A 116 -7.44 11.75 -1.78
C LEU A 116 -8.07 12.21 -3.10
N GLY A 117 -7.44 12.00 -4.24
CA GLY A 117 -8.00 12.29 -5.57
C GLY A 117 -8.41 13.75 -5.72
N GLU A 118 -9.52 13.98 -6.44
CA GLU A 118 -10.15 15.32 -6.58
C GLU A 118 -11.04 15.71 -5.38
N SER A 119 -11.12 14.87 -4.33
CA SER A 119 -11.99 15.15 -3.17
C SER A 119 -11.55 16.36 -2.35
N LEU A 120 -10.34 16.85 -2.57
CA LEU A 120 -9.79 18.05 -1.95
C LEU A 120 -9.88 19.26 -2.90
N PRO A 121 -10.51 20.37 -2.46
CA PRO A 121 -10.43 21.65 -3.15
C PRO A 121 -8.97 22.04 -3.41
N GLU A 122 -8.64 22.59 -4.58
CA GLU A 122 -7.25 22.96 -4.95
C GLU A 122 -6.56 23.82 -3.89
N GLU A 123 -7.29 24.78 -3.33
CA GLU A 123 -6.81 25.69 -2.28
C GLU A 123 -6.43 24.97 -0.96
N GLN A 124 -6.94 23.75 -0.73
CA GLN A 124 -6.62 22.91 0.43
C GLN A 124 -5.48 21.92 0.17
N ARG A 125 -5.24 21.54 -1.10
CA ARG A 125 -4.24 20.54 -1.49
C ARG A 125 -2.85 20.85 -0.95
N GLY A 126 -2.40 22.10 -1.11
CA GLY A 126 -1.09 22.55 -0.65
C GLY A 126 -0.94 22.53 0.88
N CYS A 127 -2.01 22.85 1.62
CA CYS A 127 -2.00 22.73 3.08
C CYS A 127 -1.89 21.27 3.51
N VAL A 128 -2.72 20.40 2.93
CA VAL A 128 -2.81 18.99 3.34
C VAL A 128 -1.49 18.28 3.08
N LEU A 129 -0.92 18.40 1.88
CA LEU A 129 0.35 17.75 1.56
C LEU A 129 1.47 18.19 2.51
N LYS A 130 1.60 19.51 2.76
CA LYS A 130 2.61 20.06 3.67
C LYS A 130 2.45 19.56 5.11
N GLU A 131 1.21 19.48 5.60
CA GLU A 131 0.93 18.93 6.93
C GLU A 131 1.23 17.43 7.01
N MET A 132 0.97 16.68 5.94
CA MET A 132 1.30 15.26 5.88
C MET A 132 2.80 15.02 5.93
N GLU A 133 3.60 15.76 5.14
CA GLU A 133 5.07 15.65 5.13
C GLU A 133 5.68 16.00 6.48
N MET A 134 5.23 17.11 7.09
CA MET A 134 5.70 17.53 8.42
C MET A 134 5.45 16.44 9.47
N ARG A 135 4.26 15.83 9.44
CA ARG A 135 3.86 14.81 10.42
C ARG A 135 4.54 13.48 10.20
N ALA A 136 4.77 13.09 8.95
CA ALA A 136 5.56 11.91 8.60
C ALA A 136 6.97 12.01 9.17
N GLY A 137 7.62 13.17 9.01
CA GLY A 137 8.94 13.41 9.59
C GLY A 137 8.93 13.42 11.13
N ALA A 138 7.89 13.99 11.75
CA ALA A 138 7.79 14.09 13.21
C ALA A 138 7.43 12.76 13.89
N ALA A 139 6.67 11.89 13.23
CA ALA A 139 6.29 10.59 13.75
C ALA A 139 7.48 9.63 13.86
N GLY A 140 8.51 9.79 13.02
CA GLY A 140 9.67 8.90 13.05
C GLY A 140 9.34 7.50 12.52
N ASP A 141 10.14 6.51 12.93
CA ASP A 141 10.05 5.14 12.42
C ASP A 141 8.85 4.37 12.99
N PRO A 142 7.90 3.90 12.15
CA PRO A 142 6.72 3.15 12.59
C PRO A 142 7.02 1.84 13.33
N GLU A 143 8.22 1.26 13.14
CA GLU A 143 8.64 0.06 13.86
C GLU A 143 8.95 0.35 15.34
N THR A 144 9.49 1.53 15.63
CA THR A 144 9.91 1.94 16.99
C THR A 144 8.99 2.98 17.63
N LEU A 145 7.98 3.43 16.88
CA LEU A 145 7.00 4.41 17.28
C LEU A 145 6.07 3.86 18.37
N ASP A 146 5.96 4.60 19.47
CA ASP A 146 4.95 4.35 20.50
C ASP A 146 3.56 4.74 19.95
N PRO A 147 2.62 3.78 19.76
CA PRO A 147 1.29 4.09 19.26
C PRO A 147 0.50 5.03 20.16
N MET A 148 0.79 5.06 21.48
CA MET A 148 0.15 5.96 22.43
C MET A 148 0.55 7.43 22.21
N SER A 149 1.65 7.68 21.51
CA SER A 149 2.07 9.02 21.11
C SER A 149 1.22 9.59 19.97
N LEU A 150 0.44 8.75 19.28
CA LEU A 150 -0.42 9.12 18.18
C LEU A 150 -1.87 9.21 18.71
N GLU A 151 -2.44 10.42 18.73
CA GLU A 151 -3.78 10.72 19.29
C GLU A 151 -4.95 9.84 18.75
N PHE A 152 -4.73 9.00 17.74
CA PHE A 152 -5.79 8.30 16.99
C PHE A 152 -5.60 6.78 16.90
N LEU A 153 -4.57 6.22 17.55
CA LEU A 153 -4.27 4.79 17.46
C LEU A 153 -4.42 4.11 18.81
N SER A 154 -5.27 3.09 18.87
CA SER A 154 -5.34 2.19 20.02
C SER A 154 -4.13 1.27 20.00
N ALA A 155 -3.33 1.30 21.07
CA ALA A 155 -2.16 0.43 21.22
C ALA A 155 -2.48 -1.06 21.06
N GLU A 156 -3.70 -1.47 21.44
CA GLU A 156 -4.18 -2.85 21.41
C GLU A 156 -4.15 -3.49 20.01
N SER A 157 -4.18 -2.69 18.94
CA SER A 157 -4.14 -3.17 17.55
C SER A 157 -2.82 -2.90 16.85
N TRP A 158 -1.83 -2.28 17.50
CA TRP A 158 -0.58 -1.83 16.86
C TRP A 158 0.54 -2.87 16.95
N ASP A 159 0.66 -3.52 18.11
CA ASP A 159 1.72 -4.50 18.37
C ASP A 159 1.58 -5.75 17.51
N ASP A 160 0.34 -6.16 17.21
CA ASP A 160 0.02 -7.32 16.37
C ASP A 160 0.25 -7.07 14.87
N LEU A 161 0.58 -5.84 14.47
CA LEU A 161 0.83 -5.49 13.07
C LEU A 161 2.29 -5.68 12.73
N GLY A 162 2.55 -6.30 11.56
CA GLY A 162 3.86 -6.24 10.93
C GLY A 162 4.24 -4.80 10.52
N ALA A 163 5.54 -4.56 10.33
CA ALA A 163 6.08 -3.24 10.02
C ALA A 163 5.34 -2.52 8.88
N PHE A 164 5.03 -3.25 7.81
CA PHE A 164 4.26 -2.72 6.68
C PHE A 164 2.86 -2.20 7.07
N ASN A 165 2.10 -2.96 7.86
CA ASN A 165 0.75 -2.55 8.28
C ASN A 165 0.81 -1.32 9.20
N ARG A 166 1.83 -1.21 10.07
CA ARG A 166 2.05 -0.01 10.89
C ARG A 166 2.28 1.23 10.03
N ARG A 167 3.04 1.11 8.93
CA ARG A 167 3.27 2.20 7.97
C ARG A 167 1.96 2.66 7.29
N ILE A 168 1.14 1.73 6.82
CA ILE A 168 -0.18 2.04 6.22
C ILE A 168 -1.05 2.80 7.21
N ILE A 169 -1.15 2.29 8.43
CA ILE A 169 -2.00 2.89 9.45
C ILE A 169 -1.48 4.27 9.86
N LEU A 170 -0.16 4.44 10.00
CA LEU A 170 0.43 5.74 10.24
C LEU A 170 0.11 6.73 9.11
N ALA A 171 0.24 6.31 7.85
CA ALA A 171 -0.07 7.16 6.70
C ALA A 171 -1.54 7.60 6.70
N GLN A 172 -2.47 6.71 7.05
CA GLN A 172 -3.89 7.03 7.20
C GLN A 172 -4.15 8.01 8.35
N ALA A 173 -3.53 7.79 9.51
CA ALA A 173 -3.66 8.68 10.66
C ALA A 173 -3.13 10.10 10.36
N ILE A 174 -1.97 10.18 9.70
CA ILE A 174 -1.38 11.43 9.25
C ILE A 174 -2.30 12.15 8.27
N THR A 175 -2.84 11.42 7.29
CA THR A 175 -3.76 11.95 6.28
C THR A 175 -5.01 12.53 6.95
N ALA A 176 -5.67 11.76 7.82
CA ALA A 176 -6.86 12.20 8.54
C ALA A 176 -6.59 13.47 9.38
N ARG A 177 -5.44 13.54 10.05
CA ARG A 177 -5.08 14.71 10.85
C ARG A 177 -4.76 15.94 10.00
N ALA A 178 -4.05 15.77 8.89
CA ALA A 178 -3.76 16.85 7.96
C ALA A 178 -5.05 17.45 7.38
N LEU A 179 -6.01 16.60 6.99
CA LEU A 179 -7.34 17.03 6.56
C LEU A 179 -8.05 17.86 7.64
N PHE A 180 -8.08 17.37 8.88
CA PHE A 180 -8.75 18.06 9.99
C PHE A 180 -8.12 19.44 10.30
N VAL A 181 -6.79 19.51 10.35
CA VAL A 181 -6.05 20.76 10.62
C VAL A 181 -6.29 21.78 9.51
N CYS A 182 -6.16 21.38 8.25
CA CYS A 182 -6.34 22.27 7.11
C CYS A 182 -7.80 22.74 6.96
N ALA A 183 -8.78 21.88 7.26
CA ALA A 183 -10.19 22.28 7.31
C ALA A 183 -10.46 23.29 8.44
N SER A 184 -9.82 23.12 9.60
CA SER A 184 -9.98 24.01 10.75
C SER A 184 -9.34 25.38 10.53
N LYS A 185 -8.15 25.43 9.90
CA LYS A 185 -7.48 26.68 9.50
C LYS A 185 -8.36 27.50 8.55
N ARG A 186 -8.96 26.87 7.55
CA ARG A 186 -9.91 27.53 6.64
C ARG A 186 -11.11 28.12 7.39
N LYS A 187 -11.71 27.37 8.31
CA LYS A 187 -12.87 27.88 9.10
C LYS A 187 -12.50 29.11 9.93
N ALA A 188 -11.30 29.16 10.48
CA ALA A 188 -10.80 30.31 11.23
C ALA A 188 -10.56 31.55 10.36
N GLU A 189 -10.12 31.38 9.10
CA GLU A 189 -9.92 32.50 8.16
C GLU A 189 -11.24 33.09 7.61
N VAL A 190 -12.32 32.30 7.62
CA VAL A 190 -13.64 32.69 7.08
C VAL A 190 -14.58 33.28 8.14
N THR A 191 -14.22 33.20 9.43
CA THR A 191 -15.03 33.76 10.53
C THR A 191 -14.44 35.11 10.98
N PRO A 192 -15.11 36.26 10.72
CA PRO A 192 -14.63 37.59 11.11
C PRO A 192 -14.72 37.84 12.62
#